data_AF-A0A536X3F2-F1
#
_entry.id   AF-A0A536X3F2-F1
#
_cell.length_a   1.000
_cell.length_b   1.000
_cell.length_c   1.000
_cell.angle_alpha   90.00
_cell.angle_beta   90.00
_cell.angle_gamma   90.00
#
_symmetry.space_group_name_H-M   'P 1'
#
loop_
_entity.id
_entity.type
_entity.pdbx_description
1 polymer ?
#
loop_
_entity_poly.entity_id
_entity_poly.type
_entity_poly.pdbx_seq_one_letter_code
_entity_poly.pdbx_strand_id
1 'polypeptide(L)'
;MDARASDAALDARLKKLETELRCLVCQNQTLADSNADLAEDLRREVRSLAVQGKTDTEIKAYLVARYGDFVLYNPPLKGTTWLLWGAPFGLLVGGGALWWIVLRRRAARELPVSADDADAQARARAILDGAEPPAAS
;
A
#
# COMPACT_ATOMS: atom_id res chain seq x y z
N MET A 1 0.47 -53.26 2.19
CA MET A 1 -0.65 -52.44 2.77
C MET A 1 -0.46 -50.96 2.42
N ASP A 2 0.32 -50.66 1.37
CA ASP A 2 1.00 -49.38 1.22
C ASP A 2 0.25 -48.42 0.28
N ALA A 3 -0.58 -48.96 -0.62
CA ALA A 3 -1.39 -48.17 -1.55
C ALA A 3 -2.39 -47.23 -0.84
N ARG A 4 -3.02 -47.67 0.26
CA ARG A 4 -3.92 -46.81 1.04
C ARG A 4 -3.20 -45.69 1.78
N ALA A 5 -1.98 -45.96 2.26
CA ALA A 5 -1.17 -44.97 2.95
C ALA A 5 -0.62 -43.91 1.98
N SER A 6 -0.21 -44.32 0.77
CA SER A 6 0.20 -43.39 -0.29
C SER A 6 -0.96 -42.53 -0.77
N ASP A 7 -2.16 -43.10 -0.90
CA ASP A 7 -3.35 -42.34 -1.29
C ASP A 7 -3.74 -41.31 -0.23
N ALA A 8 -3.73 -41.71 1.06
CA ALA A 8 -4.01 -40.78 2.16
C ALA A 8 -2.97 -39.64 2.25
N ALA A 9 -1.69 -39.95 2.02
CA ALA A 9 -0.64 -38.94 2.00
C ALA A 9 -0.78 -37.99 0.81
N LEU A 10 -1.16 -38.51 -0.37
CA LEU A 10 -1.42 -37.72 -1.56
C LEU A 10 -2.63 -36.79 -1.35
N ASP A 11 -3.74 -37.29 -0.83
CA ASP A 11 -4.93 -36.48 -0.57
C ASP A 11 -4.66 -35.39 0.48
N ALA A 12 -3.88 -35.68 1.53
CA ALA A 12 -3.47 -34.67 2.51
C ALA A 12 -2.62 -33.57 1.87
N ARG A 13 -1.68 -33.95 0.99
CA ARG A 13 -0.85 -33.01 0.24
C ARG A 13 -1.68 -32.14 -0.71
N LEU A 14 -2.60 -32.74 -1.46
CA LEU A 14 -3.50 -32.02 -2.37
C LEU A 14 -4.36 -31.02 -1.61
N LYS A 15 -4.97 -31.45 -0.49
CA LYS A 15 -5.80 -30.58 0.34
C LYS A 15 -5.02 -29.38 0.86
N LYS A 16 -3.76 -29.55 1.27
CA LYS A 16 -2.89 -28.43 1.64
C LYS A 16 -2.67 -27.48 0.46
N LEU A 17 -2.36 -28.00 -0.72
CA LEU A 17 -2.11 -27.17 -1.90
C LEU A 17 -3.35 -26.38 -2.32
N GLU A 18 -4.53 -26.99 -2.24
CA GLU A 18 -5.81 -26.35 -2.57
C GLU A 18 -6.15 -25.18 -1.64
N THR A 19 -5.73 -25.22 -0.37
CA THR A 19 -5.90 -24.08 0.57
C THR A 19 -4.96 -22.92 0.31
N GLU A 20 -3.83 -23.16 -0.36
CA GLU A 20 -2.85 -22.13 -0.72
C GLU A 20 -3.17 -21.48 -2.08
N LEU A 21 -4.14 -22.03 -2.81
CA LEU A 21 -4.60 -21.57 -4.12
C LEU A 21 -5.98 -20.91 -4.00
N ARG A 22 -6.15 -19.77 -4.67
CA ARG A 22 -7.39 -19.00 -4.68
C ARG A 22 -8.26 -19.37 -5.87
N CYS A 23 -9.58 -19.41 -5.68
CA CYS A 23 -10.50 -19.46 -6.81
C CYS A 23 -10.56 -18.09 -7.50
N LEU A 24 -10.22 -18.05 -8.79
CA LEU A 24 -10.16 -16.83 -9.60
C LEU A 24 -11.54 -16.22 -9.91
N VAL A 25 -12.59 -17.03 -9.87
CA VAL A 25 -13.97 -16.64 -10.20
C VAL A 25 -14.87 -16.50 -8.97
N CYS A 26 -14.36 -16.82 -7.79
CA CYS A 26 -15.13 -16.85 -6.56
C CYS A 26 -14.80 -15.66 -5.67
N GLN A 27 -15.75 -15.24 -4.84
CA GLN A 27 -15.55 -14.13 -3.91
C GLN A 27 -14.69 -14.55 -2.71
N ASN A 28 -13.38 -14.33 -2.80
CA ASN A 28 -12.42 -14.51 -1.71
C ASN A 28 -12.38 -15.91 -1.10
N GLN A 29 -12.46 -16.95 -1.93
CA GLN A 29 -12.45 -18.35 -1.50
C GLN A 29 -11.22 -19.08 -2.05
N THR A 30 -10.78 -20.12 -1.33
CA THR A 30 -9.73 -21.04 -1.80
C THR A 30 -10.30 -22.06 -2.79
N LEU A 31 -9.43 -22.79 -3.49
CA LEU A 31 -9.86 -23.94 -4.31
C LEU A 31 -10.44 -25.07 -3.45
N ALA A 32 -9.99 -25.20 -2.21
CA ALA A 32 -10.50 -26.21 -1.28
C ALA A 32 -11.96 -25.94 -0.88
N ASP A 33 -12.33 -24.67 -0.70
CA ASP A 33 -13.62 -24.25 -0.15
C ASP A 33 -14.69 -23.97 -1.21
N SER A 34 -14.30 -23.84 -2.48
CA SER A 34 -15.22 -23.43 -3.53
C SER A 34 -15.69 -24.56 -4.44
N ASN A 35 -16.95 -24.47 -4.86
CA ASN A 35 -17.63 -25.41 -5.75
C ASN A 35 -17.86 -24.84 -7.16
N ALA A 36 -17.08 -23.83 -7.57
CA ALA A 36 -17.15 -23.34 -8.94
C ALA A 36 -16.56 -24.37 -9.92
N ASP A 37 -17.11 -24.47 -11.13
CA ASP A 37 -16.61 -25.38 -12.17
C ASP A 37 -15.11 -25.20 -12.42
N LEU A 38 -14.64 -23.94 -12.46
CA LEU A 38 -13.22 -23.62 -12.60
C LEU A 38 -12.37 -24.15 -11.43
N ALA A 39 -12.91 -24.11 -10.21
CA ALA A 39 -12.20 -24.62 -9.05
C ALA A 39 -12.06 -26.15 -9.11
N GLU A 40 -13.09 -26.85 -9.60
CA GLU A 40 -13.00 -28.29 -9.85
C GLU A 40 -12.00 -28.65 -10.94
N ASP A 41 -11.98 -27.92 -12.06
CA ASP A 41 -11.00 -28.10 -13.14
C ASP A 41 -9.57 -27.96 -12.61
N LEU A 42 -9.31 -26.92 -11.82
CA LEU A 42 -8.00 -26.68 -11.21
C LEU A 42 -7.62 -27.78 -10.21
N ARG A 43 -8.56 -28.27 -9.38
CA ARG A 43 -8.30 -29.41 -8.47
C ARG A 43 -7.94 -30.68 -9.23
N ARG A 44 -8.64 -30.96 -10.34
CA ARG A 44 -8.32 -32.10 -11.22
C ARG A 44 -6.93 -31.97 -11.84
N GLU A 45 -6.59 -30.78 -12.33
CA GLU A 45 -5.26 -30.50 -12.90
C GLU A 45 -4.15 -30.66 -11.86
N VAL A 46 -4.34 -30.08 -10.67
CA VAL A 46 -3.40 -30.19 -9.53
C VAL A 46 -3.18 -31.66 -9.14
N ARG A 47 -4.26 -32.45 -9.05
CA ARG A 47 -4.16 -33.89 -8.78
C ARG A 47 -3.40 -34.62 -9.87
N SER A 48 -3.67 -34.32 -11.14
CA SER A 48 -2.94 -34.91 -12.27
C SER A 48 -1.44 -34.63 -12.19
N LEU A 49 -1.04 -33.39 -11.92
CA LEU A 49 0.37 -33.01 -11.80
C LEU A 49 1.06 -33.64 -10.57
N ALA A 50 0.34 -33.77 -9.46
CA ALA A 50 0.87 -34.42 -8.26
C ALA A 50 1.10 -35.93 -8.48
N VAL A 51 0.20 -36.61 -9.19
CA VAL A 51 0.35 -38.02 -9.58
C VAL A 51 1.48 -38.21 -10.59
N GLN A 52 1.75 -37.22 -11.43
CA GLN A 52 2.93 -37.18 -12.32
C GLN A 52 4.26 -36.97 -11.56
N GLY A 53 4.24 -36.87 -10.23
CA GLY A 53 5.44 -36.72 -9.41
C GLY A 53 5.98 -35.30 -9.31
N LYS A 54 5.24 -34.29 -9.78
CA LYS A 54 5.66 -32.88 -9.60
C LYS A 54 5.61 -32.46 -8.15
N THR A 55 6.52 -31.60 -7.75
CA THR A 55 6.59 -30.96 -6.42
C THR A 55 5.57 -29.82 -6.31
N ASP A 56 5.24 -29.42 -5.08
CA ASP A 56 4.26 -28.33 -4.82
C ASP A 56 4.67 -27.02 -5.48
N THR A 57 5.97 -26.71 -5.48
CA THR A 57 6.54 -25.52 -6.10
C THR A 57 6.38 -25.55 -7.62
N GLU A 58 6.61 -26.70 -8.25
CA GLU A 58 6.43 -26.86 -9.70
C GLU A 58 4.95 -26.76 -10.10
N ILE A 59 4.05 -27.34 -9.31
CA ILE A 59 2.60 -27.23 -9.54
C ILE A 59 2.17 -25.76 -9.45
N LYS A 60 2.59 -25.04 -8.40
CA LYS A 60 2.31 -23.60 -8.27
C LYS A 60 2.89 -22.80 -9.41
N ALA A 61 4.14 -23.05 -9.80
CA ALA A 61 4.79 -22.36 -10.91
C ALA A 61 4.05 -22.59 -12.23
N TYR A 62 3.60 -23.82 -12.48
CA TYR A 62 2.79 -24.16 -13.66
C TYR A 62 1.46 -23.40 -13.67
N LEU A 63 0.77 -23.36 -12.52
CA LEU A 63 -0.48 -22.61 -12.39
C LEU A 63 -0.26 -21.10 -12.56
N VAL A 64 0.79 -20.52 -11.98
CA VAL A 64 1.12 -19.10 -12.14
C VAL A 64 1.48 -18.76 -13.58
N ALA A 65 2.20 -19.63 -14.28
CA ALA A 65 2.55 -19.42 -15.68
C ALA A 65 1.31 -19.35 -16.59
N ARG A 66 0.22 -20.03 -16.21
CA ARG A 66 -1.01 -20.12 -17.02
C ARG A 66 -2.12 -19.17 -16.57
N TYR A 67 -2.23 -18.92 -15.27
CA TYR A 67 -3.31 -18.16 -14.64
C TYR A 67 -2.86 -16.86 -13.94
N GLY A 68 -1.56 -16.59 -13.88
CA GLY A 68 -0.97 -15.41 -13.24
C GLY A 68 -0.77 -15.56 -11.73
N ASP A 69 -0.20 -14.53 -11.09
CA ASP A 69 0.14 -14.56 -9.66
C ASP A 69 -1.09 -14.61 -8.75
N PHE A 70 -2.26 -14.18 -9.25
CA PHE A 70 -3.52 -14.13 -8.48
C PHE A 70 -4.11 -15.50 -8.14
N VAL A 71 -3.58 -16.57 -8.73
CA VAL A 71 -3.95 -17.95 -8.38
C VAL A 71 -3.39 -18.35 -7.01
N LEU A 72 -2.27 -17.75 -6.59
CA LEU A 72 -1.72 -17.94 -5.25
C LEU A 72 -2.52 -17.09 -4.27
N TYR A 73 -2.90 -17.67 -3.13
CA TYR A 73 -3.54 -16.91 -2.06
C TYR A 73 -2.62 -15.79 -1.53
N ASN A 74 -1.30 -16.04 -1.53
CA ASN A 74 -0.30 -15.08 -1.12
C ASN A 74 0.74 -14.88 -2.25
N PRO A 75 0.51 -13.95 -3.19
CA PRO A 75 1.44 -13.70 -4.29
C PRO A 75 2.77 -13.14 -3.75
N PRO A 76 3.93 -13.53 -4.32
CA PRO A 76 5.22 -13.01 -3.87
C PRO A 76 5.27 -11.49 -4.01
N LEU A 77 5.75 -10.80 -2.98
CA LEU A 77 5.91 -9.35 -2.98
C LEU A 77 6.91 -8.93 -4.07
N LYS A 78 6.39 -8.41 -5.19
CA LYS A 78 7.21 -7.84 -6.26
C LYS A 78 7.70 -6.45 -5.85
N GLY A 79 8.89 -6.06 -6.31
CA GLY A 79 9.48 -4.75 -6.02
C GLY A 79 8.59 -3.55 -6.41
N THR A 80 7.67 -3.73 -7.36
CA THR A 80 6.67 -2.73 -7.75
C THR A 80 5.72 -2.36 -6.59
N THR A 81 5.43 -3.32 -5.70
CA THR A 81 4.58 -3.09 -4.53
C THR A 81 5.25 -2.11 -3.57
N TRP A 82 6.59 -2.13 -3.43
CA TRP A 82 7.32 -1.20 -2.56
C TRP A 82 7.11 0.27 -2.92
N LEU A 83 6.97 0.61 -4.21
CA LEU A 83 6.69 1.99 -4.63
C LEU A 83 5.29 2.42 -4.17
N LEU A 84 4.29 1.55 -4.31
CA LEU A 84 2.93 1.78 -3.84
C LEU A 84 2.87 1.99 -2.31
N TRP A 85 3.61 1.19 -1.55
CA TRP A 85 3.69 1.33 -0.09
C TRP A 85 4.57 2.49 0.36
N GLY A 86 5.60 2.87 -0.40
CA GLY A 86 6.49 4.00 -0.11
C GLY A 86 5.86 5.36 -0.42
N ALA A 87 4.97 5.43 -1.41
CA ALA A 87 4.28 6.65 -1.82
C ALA A 87 3.60 7.43 -0.66
N PRO A 88 2.78 6.82 0.23
CA PRO A 88 2.14 7.55 1.33
C PRO A 88 3.15 8.17 2.31
N PHE A 89 4.24 7.46 2.62
CA PHE A 89 5.31 8.01 3.47
C PHE A 89 6.06 9.13 2.78
N GLY A 90 6.36 8.98 1.49
CA GLY A 90 6.98 10.03 0.68
C GLY A 90 6.14 11.31 0.65
N LEU A 91 4.81 11.18 0.50
CA LEU A 91 3.87 12.29 0.53
C LEU A 91 3.82 12.98 1.91
N LEU A 92 3.80 12.21 3.00
CA LEU A 92 3.82 12.75 4.36
C LEU A 92 5.12 13.51 4.65
N VAL A 93 6.26 12.93 4.30
CA VAL A 93 7.57 13.55 4.50
C VAL A 93 7.71 14.80 3.64
N GLY A 94 7.34 14.71 2.35
CA GLY A 94 7.41 15.84 1.42
C GLY A 94 6.48 16.98 1.83
N GLY A 95 5.23 16.68 2.17
CA GLY A 95 4.24 17.65 2.64
C GLY A 95 4.64 18.28 3.97
N GLY A 96 5.10 17.48 4.93
CA GLY A 96 5.59 17.95 6.22
C GLY A 96 6.83 18.85 6.10
N ALA A 97 7.78 18.48 5.24
CA ALA A 97 8.96 19.31 4.98
C ALA A 97 8.58 20.66 4.35
N LEU A 98 7.69 20.64 3.35
CA LEU A 98 7.21 21.86 2.71
C LEU A 98 6.48 22.78 3.71
N TRP A 99 5.59 22.20 4.54
CA TRP A 99 4.86 22.94 5.57
C TRP A 99 5.81 23.56 6.60
N TRP A 100 6.80 22.81 7.07
CA TRP A 100 7.82 23.29 8.00
C TRP A 100 8.64 24.46 7.41
N ILE A 101 9.05 24.35 6.14
CA ILE A 101 9.77 25.41 5.44
C ILE A 101 8.90 26.68 5.35
N VAL A 102 7.62 26.54 4.99
CA VAL A 102 6.69 27.68 4.91
C VAL A 102 6.52 28.34 6.27
N LEU A 103 6.33 27.57 7.34
CA LEU A 103 6.21 28.09 8.71
C LEU A 103 7.46 28.86 9.13
N ARG A 104 8.66 28.29 8.91
CA ARG A 104 9.92 28.99 9.21
C ARG A 104 10.10 30.27 8.40
N ARG A 105 9.72 30.28 7.12
CA ARG A 105 9.79 31.49 6.28
C ARG A 105 8.80 32.56 6.71
N ARG A 106 7.63 32.20 7.26
CA ARG A 106 6.68 33.16 7.84
C ARG A 106 7.21 33.73 9.15
N ALA A 107 7.71 32.89 10.06
CA ALA A 107 8.31 33.33 11.31
C ALA A 107 9.54 34.24 11.09
N ALA A 108 10.35 33.96 10.06
CA ALA A 108 11.50 34.80 9.69
C ALA A 108 11.12 36.13 9.00
N ARG A 109 9.88 36.25 8.48
CA ARG A 109 9.35 37.54 7.98
C ARG A 109 8.75 38.40 9.10
N GLU A 110 8.47 37.81 10.25
CA GLU A 110 7.93 38.48 11.43
C GLU A 110 9.03 38.87 12.43
N LEU A 111 10.11 39.54 12.00
CA LEU A 111 11.05 40.22 12.92
C LEU A 111 11.77 41.39 12.22
N PRO A 112 11.94 42.57 12.87
CA PRO A 112 11.07 43.29 13.82
C PRO A 112 10.42 44.53 13.15
N VAL A 113 9.40 45.12 13.79
CA VAL A 113 8.94 46.48 13.46
C VAL A 113 10.16 47.40 13.51
N SER A 114 10.54 47.98 12.36
CA SER A 114 11.62 48.98 12.30
C SER A 114 11.25 50.14 13.22
N ALA A 115 12.23 50.86 13.79
CA ALA A 115 11.95 52.11 14.50
C ALA A 115 11.09 53.05 13.64
N ASP A 116 11.33 53.05 12.32
CA ASP A 116 10.54 53.81 11.34
C ASP A 116 9.07 53.35 11.26
N ASP A 117 8.82 52.04 11.41
CA ASP A 117 7.47 51.46 11.37
C ASP A 117 6.69 51.75 12.65
N ALA A 118 7.38 51.81 13.80
CA ALA A 118 6.79 52.19 15.08
C ALA A 118 6.38 53.67 15.09
N ASP A 119 7.23 54.55 14.57
CA ASP A 119 6.94 55.98 14.41
C ASP A 119 5.82 56.24 13.39
N ALA A 120 5.81 55.48 12.27
CA ALA A 120 4.73 55.54 11.29
C ALA A 120 3.38 55.09 11.87
N GLN A 121 3.37 54.06 12.70
CA GLN A 121 2.15 53.59 13.39
C GLN A 121 1.66 54.60 14.45
N ALA A 122 2.57 55.26 15.17
CA ALA A 122 2.21 56.30 16.14
C ALA A 122 1.56 57.52 15.47
N ARG A 123 2.12 57.96 14.33
CA ARG A 123 1.54 59.06 13.52
C ARG A 123 0.18 58.69 12.92
N ALA A 124 0.05 57.46 12.40
CA ALA A 124 -1.22 56.99 11.88
C ALA A 124 -2.31 56.94 12.97
N ARG A 125 -1.98 56.50 14.18
CA ARG A 125 -2.91 56.53 15.33
C ARG A 125 -3.28 57.96 15.72
N ALA A 126 -2.32 58.89 15.77
CA ALA A 126 -2.59 60.29 16.06
C ALA A 126 -3.58 60.93 15.07
N ILE A 127 -3.45 60.62 13.77
CA ILE A 127 -4.39 61.11 12.73
C ILE A 127 -5.79 60.51 12.91
N LEU A 128 -5.90 59.22 13.24
CA LEU A 128 -7.18 58.56 13.49
C LEU A 128 -7.88 59.08 14.74
N ASP A 129 -7.10 59.44 15.76
CA ASP A 129 -7.59 60.05 17.01
C ASP A 129 -7.84 61.57 16.86
N GLY A 130 -7.64 62.13 15.67
CA GLY A 130 -7.92 63.53 15.35
C GLY A 130 -6.91 64.54 15.90
N ALA A 131 -5.73 64.10 16.31
CA ALA A 131 -4.65 64.97 16.75
C ALA A 131 -3.88 65.55 15.55
N GLU A 132 -3.79 66.88 15.47
CA GLU A 132 -3.00 67.60 14.46
C GLU A 132 -1.49 67.29 14.66
N PRO A 133 -0.74 66.87 13.62
CA PRO A 133 0.63 66.40 13.78
C PRO A 133 1.59 67.53 14.23
N PRO A 134 2.61 67.24 15.05
CA PRO A 134 3.65 68.21 15.35
C PRO A 134 4.41 68.56 14.07
N ALA A 135 4.49 69.86 13.77
CA ALA A 135 5.20 70.39 12.61
C ALA A 135 6.66 69.87 12.60
N ALA A 136 7.02 69.19 11.51
CA ALA A 136 8.37 68.72 11.27
C ALA A 136 9.33 69.92 11.14
N SER A 137 10.41 69.91 11.92
CA SER A 137 11.58 70.78 11.76
C SER A 137 12.63 70.12 10.89
#